data_AF-A0A924FML0-F1
#
_entry.id   AF-A0A924FML0-F1
#
_cell.length_a   1.000
_cell.length_b   1.000
_cell.length_c   1.000
_cell.angle_alpha   90.00
_cell.angle_beta   90.00
_cell.angle_gamma   90.00
#
_symmetry.space_group_name_H-M   'P 1'
#
loop_
_entity.id
_entity.type
_entity.pdbx_description
1 polymer ?
#
loop_
_entity_poly.entity_id
_entity_poly.type
_entity_poly.pdbx_seq_one_letter_code
_entity_poly.pdbx_strand_id
1 'polypeptide(L)'
;MFNATTPPTHTPRSSSDISTPASPRSTASHDNGPTTTNAESRTESSRIAARALLRGTIGTTADASSSASRSASTATGNARRVSFSQDIEAHGLHGDLDQKMAVINRQFLAIFRAEVNPEVFESARPVLELMRKSEAPFAERQRSVDAFVNRYKTSNPEAIRDLAKMIDCQLLVYGVAEAEAKAQAARSAGSDAIDNCIEILAGHHDHNPETIRRTLSSMTVASVFTAHPTNLHNPESINRLNAASHRLDDPTVLRDTCNALWQKSGGRAKRPSVRNEAENNTPHLKRIQREIRRVHKQIDQSIERHAGPALVDPILNVDSWIGGDRDGNVLVDAATMRSVVALQADVALARY
;
A
#
# COMPACT_ATOMS: atom_id res chain seq x y z
N MET A 1 -28.01 39.64 -26.64
CA MET A 1 -27.57 40.61 -27.67
C MET A 1 -26.06 40.73 -27.58
N PHE A 2 -25.35 39.77 -28.16
CA PHE A 2 -23.90 39.81 -28.39
C PHE A 2 -23.66 38.99 -29.66
N ASN A 3 -23.09 39.67 -30.65
CA ASN A 3 -22.91 39.23 -32.03
C ASN A 3 -21.40 39.00 -32.21
N ALA A 4 -20.99 37.81 -32.61
CA ALA A 4 -19.61 37.58 -33.05
C ALA A 4 -19.58 36.42 -34.06
N THR A 5 -19.37 36.83 -35.30
CA THR A 5 -19.34 36.11 -36.56
C THR A 5 -18.12 35.17 -36.65
N THR A 6 -18.30 34.01 -37.28
CA THR A 6 -17.26 33.17 -37.91
C THR A 6 -17.67 32.91 -39.36
N PRO A 7 -16.82 32.38 -40.27
CA PRO A 7 -15.37 32.54 -40.51
C PRO A 7 -15.12 32.90 -42.02
N PRO A 8 -13.93 32.68 -42.60
CA PRO A 8 -13.96 31.78 -43.75
C PRO A 8 -12.81 30.76 -43.82
N THR A 9 -13.16 29.62 -44.40
CA THR A 9 -12.35 28.48 -44.81
C THR A 9 -11.70 28.73 -46.18
N HIS A 10 -10.44 28.36 -46.36
CA HIS A 10 -9.90 27.95 -47.65
C HIS A 10 -8.80 26.88 -47.46
N THR A 11 -8.99 25.76 -48.13
CA THR A 11 -8.09 24.59 -48.28
C THR A 11 -7.14 24.77 -49.49
N PRO A 12 -6.40 23.75 -49.96
CA PRO A 12 -5.10 23.28 -49.49
C PRO A 12 -4.00 23.49 -50.56
N ARG A 13 -2.70 23.36 -50.19
CA ARG A 13 -1.63 23.13 -51.19
C ARG A 13 -0.67 22.03 -50.74
N SER A 14 -0.47 21.07 -51.64
CA SER A 14 0.47 19.96 -51.61
C SER A 14 1.83 20.34 -52.25
N SER A 15 2.78 19.40 -52.16
CA SER A 15 4.08 19.26 -52.87
C SER A 15 5.15 20.29 -52.48
N SER A 16 6.44 19.96 -52.30
CA SER A 16 7.23 18.76 -52.56
C SER A 16 8.67 18.99 -52.03
N ASP A 17 9.39 17.89 -51.80
CA ASP A 17 10.84 17.70 -51.94
C ASP A 17 11.83 18.67 -51.28
N ILE A 18 12.59 18.14 -50.30
CA ILE A 18 14.07 18.25 -50.28
C ILE A 18 14.66 16.93 -49.75
N SER A 19 15.32 16.20 -50.65
CA SER A 19 16.34 15.17 -50.36
C SER A 19 17.73 15.77 -50.58
N THR A 20 18.71 15.48 -49.72
CA THR A 20 20.13 15.22 -50.07
C THR A 20 20.96 14.79 -48.81
N PRO A 21 22.14 14.14 -48.97
CA PRO A 21 22.54 12.95 -48.19
C PRO A 21 23.97 13.01 -47.59
N ALA A 22 24.50 11.82 -47.21
CA ALA A 22 25.89 11.39 -46.89
C ALA A 22 26.22 11.23 -45.38
N SER A 23 26.37 10.02 -44.77
CA SER A 23 27.34 8.89 -44.93
C SER A 23 28.50 8.94 -43.88
N PRO A 24 29.30 7.88 -43.63
CA PRO A 24 29.09 6.92 -42.52
C PRO A 24 30.35 6.73 -41.63
N ARG A 25 30.25 5.99 -40.51
CA ARG A 25 31.36 5.37 -39.72
C ARG A 25 30.72 4.55 -38.59
N SER A 26 31.21 3.43 -38.09
CA SER A 26 32.25 2.45 -38.43
C SER A 26 31.97 1.29 -37.49
N THR A 27 32.09 0.07 -37.98
CA THR A 27 32.12 -1.17 -37.21
C THR A 27 33.30 -1.21 -36.23
N ALA A 28 33.08 -1.67 -35.00
CA ALA A 28 34.11 -2.30 -34.18
C ALA A 28 33.44 -3.31 -33.24
N SER A 29 33.50 -4.57 -33.67
CA SER A 29 33.31 -5.79 -32.89
C SER A 29 34.46 -5.94 -31.88
N HIS A 30 34.14 -6.10 -30.59
CA HIS A 30 35.01 -6.81 -29.66
C HIS A 30 34.19 -7.84 -28.89
N ASP A 31 34.52 -9.09 -29.23
CA ASP A 31 34.16 -10.33 -28.58
C ASP A 31 34.95 -10.44 -27.26
N ASN A 32 34.29 -10.86 -26.19
CA ASN A 32 34.91 -11.54 -25.06
C ASN A 32 33.82 -12.24 -24.23
N GLY A 33 33.86 -13.58 -24.28
CA GLY A 33 33.10 -14.48 -23.42
C GLY A 33 33.53 -14.45 -21.95
N PRO A 34 32.96 -15.34 -21.11
CA PRO A 34 32.36 -14.94 -19.83
C PRO A 34 33.30 -15.09 -18.64
N THR A 35 33.26 -14.13 -17.72
CA THR A 35 33.79 -14.26 -16.36
C THR A 35 32.64 -14.27 -15.36
N THR A 36 32.34 -15.48 -14.89
CA THR A 36 31.61 -15.76 -13.66
C THR A 36 32.35 -15.18 -12.44
N THR A 37 31.62 -15.03 -11.33
CA THR A 37 32.04 -14.61 -9.97
C THR A 37 32.02 -13.10 -9.66
N ASN A 38 30.84 -12.57 -9.28
CA ASN A 38 30.71 -11.56 -8.21
C ASN A 38 29.24 -11.23 -7.82
N ALA A 39 28.36 -12.23 -7.74
CA ALA A 39 26.97 -12.03 -7.31
C ALA A 39 26.70 -12.41 -5.84
N GLU A 40 27.59 -13.15 -5.19
CA GLU A 40 27.34 -13.70 -3.85
C GLU A 40 27.84 -12.83 -2.69
N SER A 41 28.78 -11.91 -2.91
CA SER A 41 29.35 -11.07 -1.83
C SER A 41 28.49 -9.86 -1.46
N ARG A 42 27.57 -9.41 -2.34
CA ARG A 42 26.67 -8.27 -2.05
C ARG A 42 25.34 -8.68 -1.41
N THR A 43 24.94 -9.94 -1.50
CA THR A 43 23.72 -10.47 -0.88
C THR A 43 23.88 -10.78 0.61
N GLU A 44 25.10 -10.98 1.10
CA GLU A 44 25.35 -11.33 2.51
C GLU A 44 25.39 -10.08 3.42
N SER A 45 26.00 -8.98 2.97
CA SER A 45 26.03 -7.72 3.72
C SER A 45 24.62 -7.11 3.91
N SER A 46 23.72 -7.27 2.94
CA SER A 46 22.33 -6.82 3.05
C SER A 46 21.49 -7.72 3.98
N ARG A 47 21.83 -9.00 4.13
CA ARG A 47 21.17 -9.92 5.07
C ARG A 47 21.61 -9.70 6.52
N ILE A 48 22.86 -9.30 6.75
CA ILE A 48 23.37 -8.98 8.09
C ILE A 48 22.76 -7.67 8.59
N ALA A 49 22.62 -6.66 7.73
CA ALA A 49 21.96 -5.39 8.09
C ALA A 49 20.46 -5.55 8.42
N ALA A 50 19.75 -6.44 7.71
CA ALA A 50 18.33 -6.70 7.96
C ALA A 50 18.06 -7.52 9.24
N ARG A 51 19.04 -8.32 9.70
CA ARG A 51 18.92 -9.12 10.93
C ARG A 51 19.22 -8.35 12.22
N ALA A 52 19.93 -7.22 12.15
CA ALA A 52 20.24 -6.39 13.30
C ALA A 52 19.07 -5.48 13.75
N LEU A 53 18.07 -5.25 12.89
CA LEU A 53 16.93 -4.36 13.17
C LEU A 53 15.73 -5.05 13.86
N LEU A 54 15.77 -6.36 14.06
CA LEU A 54 14.64 -7.15 14.60
C LEU A 54 14.89 -7.81 15.97
N ARG A 55 15.98 -7.46 16.67
CA ARG A 55 16.19 -7.85 18.08
C ARG A 55 16.84 -6.71 18.88
N GLY A 56 16.03 -5.87 19.52
CA GLY A 56 16.38 -5.38 20.86
C GLY A 56 16.04 -6.53 21.82
N THR A 57 16.91 -6.97 22.72
CA THR A 57 17.44 -6.17 23.82
C THR A 57 18.76 -6.72 24.39
N ILE A 58 19.57 -5.79 24.89
CA ILE A 58 20.54 -5.88 26.00
C ILE A 58 21.78 -6.77 25.78
N GLY A 59 22.91 -6.10 25.56
CA GLY A 59 24.25 -6.66 25.66
C GLY A 59 25.30 -5.54 25.74
N THR A 60 25.99 -5.49 26.86
CA THR A 60 27.04 -4.56 27.27
C THR A 60 28.25 -4.50 26.32
N THR A 61 28.69 -3.27 26.08
CA THR A 61 30.02 -2.74 25.67
C THR A 61 31.18 -3.70 25.36
N ALA A 62 31.81 -3.51 24.20
CA ALA A 62 33.26 -3.58 24.01
C ALA A 62 33.70 -2.73 22.81
N ASP A 63 34.87 -2.09 22.95
CA ASP A 63 35.46 -1.01 22.16
C ASP A 63 35.60 -1.22 20.64
N ALA A 64 35.41 -0.12 19.89
CA ALA A 64 36.30 0.24 18.78
C ALA A 64 36.15 1.74 18.45
N SER A 65 37.29 2.42 18.49
CA SER A 65 37.56 3.82 18.25
C SER A 65 37.36 4.26 16.79
N SER A 66 36.78 5.44 16.55
CA SER A 66 37.43 6.49 15.77
C SER A 66 36.59 7.78 15.73
N SER A 67 37.33 8.87 15.86
CA SER A 67 36.97 10.28 15.98
C SER A 67 36.19 10.88 14.81
N ALA A 68 35.21 11.73 15.12
CA ALA A 68 35.19 13.12 14.63
C ALA A 68 34.22 13.97 15.46
N SER A 69 34.77 15.03 16.03
CA SER A 69 34.19 16.01 16.93
C SER A 69 33.28 17.01 16.23
N ARG A 70 32.21 17.47 16.91
CA ARG A 70 31.99 18.88 17.31
C ARG A 70 30.60 19.13 17.95
N SER A 71 30.65 19.75 19.13
CA SER A 71 29.69 20.71 19.71
C SER A 71 28.34 20.20 20.23
N ALA A 72 28.32 19.67 21.46
CA ALA A 72 27.13 19.60 22.29
C ALA A 72 26.98 20.90 23.09
N SER A 73 25.87 21.62 22.88
CA SER A 73 25.35 22.62 23.81
C SER A 73 24.30 21.93 24.66
N THR A 74 24.58 21.87 25.96
CA THR A 74 23.70 21.36 27.02
C THR A 74 22.52 22.30 27.23
N ALA A 75 21.33 21.85 26.84
CA ALA A 75 20.06 22.35 27.37
C ALA A 75 19.35 21.17 28.06
N THR A 76 19.48 21.14 29.38
CA THR A 76 18.85 20.19 30.28
C THR A 76 17.35 20.50 30.36
N GLY A 77 16.59 19.99 29.40
CA GLY A 77 15.13 20.01 29.42
C GLY A 77 14.60 18.60 29.66
N ASN A 78 13.89 18.39 30.76
CA ASN A 78 13.21 17.15 31.09
C ASN A 78 12.06 16.90 30.09
N ALA A 79 12.39 16.48 28.87
CA ALA A 79 11.41 15.99 27.91
C ALA A 79 11.03 14.57 28.33
N ARG A 80 9.87 14.46 29.00
CA ARG A 80 9.21 13.19 29.28
C ARG A 80 8.97 12.52 27.93
N ARG A 81 9.82 11.55 27.59
CA ARG A 81 9.70 10.75 26.36
C ARG A 81 8.42 9.93 26.50
N VAL A 82 7.31 10.44 25.98
CA VAL A 82 6.06 9.68 25.87
C VAL A 82 6.34 8.57 24.86
N SER A 83 6.67 7.39 25.39
CA SER A 83 6.80 6.15 24.64
C SER A 83 5.42 5.79 24.10
N PHE A 84 5.10 6.26 22.89
CA PHE A 84 3.84 5.98 22.20
C PHE A 84 3.69 4.48 21.81
N SER A 85 4.64 3.62 22.19
CA SER A 85 4.68 2.20 21.84
C SER A 85 4.34 1.26 23.00
N GLN A 86 4.18 1.74 24.24
CA GLN A 86 4.01 0.85 25.40
C GLN A 86 2.59 0.79 25.99
N ASP A 87 1.69 1.72 25.66
CA ASP A 87 0.33 1.73 26.25
C ASP A 87 -0.73 0.98 25.42
N ILE A 88 -0.33 0.23 24.39
CA ILE A 88 -1.20 -0.76 23.72
C ILE A 88 -0.82 -2.16 24.22
N GLU A 89 -0.74 -2.35 25.54
CA GLU A 89 -0.78 -3.69 26.12
C GLU A 89 -2.23 -4.22 26.08
N ALA A 90 -2.55 -4.89 24.97
CA ALA A 90 -3.07 -6.25 24.91
C ALA A 90 -4.29 -6.68 25.79
N HIS A 91 -5.19 -5.81 26.23
CA HIS A 91 -6.41 -6.24 26.95
C HIS A 91 -7.70 -5.76 26.26
N GLY A 92 -8.09 -6.46 25.17
CA GLY A 92 -9.42 -6.35 24.57
C GLY A 92 -9.48 -6.69 23.09
N LEU A 93 -8.47 -6.30 22.31
CA LEU A 93 -8.43 -6.50 20.86
C LEU A 93 -8.30 -7.97 20.44
N HIS A 94 -7.56 -8.78 21.19
CA HIS A 94 -7.29 -10.17 20.79
C HIS A 94 -8.54 -11.05 20.89
N GLY A 95 -9.34 -10.94 21.96
CA GLY A 95 -10.52 -11.82 22.15
C GLY A 95 -11.62 -11.63 21.10
N ASP A 96 -12.06 -10.38 20.89
CA ASP A 96 -13.13 -10.07 19.94
C ASP A 96 -12.70 -10.32 18.49
N LEU A 97 -11.44 -10.00 18.16
CA LEU A 97 -10.88 -10.27 16.84
C LEU A 97 -10.75 -11.77 16.60
N ASP A 98 -10.27 -12.54 17.57
CA ASP A 98 -10.14 -14.00 17.45
C ASP A 98 -11.51 -14.65 17.23
N GLN A 99 -12.54 -14.21 17.98
CA GLN A 99 -13.90 -14.71 17.79
C GLN A 99 -14.44 -14.37 16.38
N LYS A 100 -14.27 -13.12 15.93
CA LYS A 100 -14.68 -12.69 14.60
C LYS A 100 -13.95 -13.47 13.50
N MET A 101 -12.64 -13.64 13.62
CA MET A 101 -11.83 -14.41 12.68
C MET A 101 -12.23 -15.90 12.66
N ALA A 102 -12.60 -16.47 13.81
CA ALA A 102 -13.09 -17.84 13.88
C ALA A 102 -14.43 -18.02 13.14
N VAL A 103 -15.34 -17.04 13.22
CA VAL A 103 -16.61 -17.02 12.47
C VAL A 103 -16.33 -16.93 10.96
N ILE A 104 -15.52 -15.96 10.54
CA ILE A 104 -15.13 -15.77 9.14
C ILE A 104 -14.48 -17.04 8.59
N ASN A 105 -13.53 -17.64 9.33
CA ASN A 105 -12.87 -18.87 8.91
C ASN A 105 -13.85 -20.02 8.68
N ARG A 106 -14.80 -20.23 9.60
CA ARG A 106 -15.80 -21.29 9.49
C ARG A 106 -16.67 -21.10 8.25
N GLN A 107 -17.14 -19.88 8.01
CA GLN A 107 -17.94 -19.55 6.84
C GLN A 107 -17.12 -19.72 5.55
N PHE A 108 -15.85 -19.34 5.57
CA PHE A 108 -14.95 -19.48 4.44
C PHE A 108 -14.72 -20.94 4.04
N LEU A 109 -14.50 -21.83 5.02
CA LEU A 109 -14.41 -23.27 4.77
C LEU A 109 -15.71 -23.85 4.21
N ALA A 110 -16.87 -23.36 4.67
CA ALA A 110 -18.17 -23.77 4.14
C ALA A 110 -18.36 -23.32 2.68
N ILE A 111 -17.91 -22.10 2.33
CA ILE A 111 -17.92 -21.60 0.94
C ILE A 111 -17.00 -22.47 0.08
N PHE A 112 -15.75 -22.70 0.51
CA PHE A 112 -14.79 -23.51 -0.25
C PHE A 112 -15.30 -24.94 -0.48
N ARG A 113 -15.89 -25.57 0.53
CA ARG A 113 -16.48 -26.91 0.41
C ARG A 113 -17.65 -26.94 -0.57
N ALA A 114 -18.43 -25.86 -0.69
CA ALA A 114 -19.56 -25.78 -1.60
C ALA A 114 -19.15 -25.48 -3.04
N GLU A 115 -18.09 -24.69 -3.24
CA GLU A 115 -17.64 -24.22 -4.55
C GLU A 115 -16.60 -25.15 -5.20
N VAL A 116 -15.88 -25.95 -4.41
CA VAL A 116 -14.83 -26.85 -4.90
C VAL A 116 -15.24 -28.31 -4.76
N ASN A 117 -14.71 -29.17 -5.65
CA ASN A 117 -14.93 -30.60 -5.62
C ASN A 117 -14.69 -31.16 -4.18
N PRO A 118 -15.65 -31.90 -3.58
CA PRO A 118 -15.53 -32.42 -2.23
C PRO A 118 -14.27 -33.23 -1.97
N GLU A 119 -13.77 -33.99 -2.96
CA GLU A 119 -12.53 -34.77 -2.83
C GLU A 119 -11.30 -33.86 -2.70
N VAL A 120 -11.28 -32.76 -3.45
CA VAL A 120 -10.21 -31.75 -3.39
C VAL A 120 -10.23 -31.04 -2.05
N PHE A 121 -11.41 -30.69 -1.54
CA PHE A 121 -11.57 -30.10 -0.20
C PHE A 121 -10.99 -31.00 0.89
N GLU A 122 -11.39 -32.28 0.92
CA GLU A 122 -10.90 -33.23 1.93
C GLU A 122 -9.39 -33.46 1.82
N SER A 123 -8.86 -33.50 0.60
CA SER A 123 -7.41 -33.62 0.37
C SER A 123 -6.64 -32.37 0.82
N ALA A 124 -7.24 -31.18 0.77
CA ALA A 124 -6.64 -29.93 1.23
C ALA A 124 -6.74 -29.73 2.75
N ARG A 125 -7.61 -30.48 3.44
CA ARG A 125 -7.87 -30.32 4.88
C ARG A 125 -6.60 -30.30 5.76
N PRO A 126 -5.58 -31.16 5.56
CA PRO A 126 -4.35 -31.09 6.35
C PRO A 126 -3.61 -29.75 6.21
N VAL A 127 -3.58 -29.17 5.00
CA VAL A 127 -2.98 -27.86 4.75
C VAL A 127 -3.73 -26.78 5.53
N LEU A 128 -5.06 -26.80 5.46
CA LEU A 128 -5.93 -25.82 6.11
C LEU A 128 -5.90 -25.91 7.64
N GLU A 129 -5.82 -27.12 8.19
CA GLU A 129 -5.67 -27.34 9.63
C GLU A 129 -4.33 -26.82 10.14
N LEU A 130 -3.24 -27.04 9.40
CA LEU A 130 -1.92 -26.55 9.76
C LEU A 130 -1.81 -25.03 9.66
N MET A 131 -2.51 -24.39 8.72
CA MET A 131 -2.59 -22.92 8.65
C MET A 131 -3.12 -22.30 9.94
N ARG A 132 -4.04 -22.97 10.64
CA ARG A 132 -4.64 -22.49 11.89
C ARG A 132 -3.75 -22.67 13.12
N LYS A 133 -2.74 -23.52 13.06
CA LYS A 133 -1.84 -23.80 14.18
C LYS A 133 -0.63 -22.89 14.08
N SER A 134 -0.58 -21.78 14.82
CA SER A 134 0.57 -20.85 14.79
C SER A 134 1.90 -21.56 15.06
N GLU A 135 1.91 -22.48 16.04
CA GLU A 135 3.08 -23.25 16.48
C GLU A 135 3.53 -24.36 15.51
N ALA A 136 2.77 -24.64 14.43
CA ALA A 136 3.14 -25.72 13.52
C ALA A 136 4.48 -25.44 12.80
N PRO A 137 5.47 -26.35 12.87
CA PRO A 137 6.77 -26.16 12.24
C PRO A 137 6.67 -25.97 10.73
N PHE A 138 7.53 -25.11 10.18
CA PHE A 138 7.59 -24.88 8.73
C PHE A 138 7.73 -26.17 7.92
N ALA A 139 8.58 -27.11 8.37
CA ALA A 139 8.79 -28.39 7.69
C ALA A 139 7.54 -29.29 7.67
N GLU A 140 6.64 -29.17 8.64
CA GLU A 140 5.36 -29.88 8.63
C GLU A 140 4.39 -29.26 7.63
N ARG A 141 4.30 -27.92 7.61
CA ARG A 141 3.51 -27.17 6.64
C ARG A 141 3.95 -27.47 5.20
N GLN A 142 5.26 -27.42 4.96
CA GLN A 142 5.84 -27.69 3.65
C GLN A 142 5.51 -29.11 3.18
N ARG A 143 5.70 -30.13 4.04
CA ARG A 143 5.34 -31.52 3.71
C ARG A 143 3.87 -31.68 3.35
N SER A 144 2.98 -30.99 4.05
CA SER A 144 1.54 -31.04 3.75
C SER A 144 1.19 -30.39 2.41
N VAL A 145 1.79 -29.25 2.09
CA VAL A 145 1.64 -28.59 0.79
C VAL A 145 2.20 -29.46 -0.33
N ASP A 146 3.42 -30.02 -0.15
CA ASP A 146 4.06 -30.88 -1.13
C ASP A 146 3.23 -32.14 -1.41
N ALA A 147 2.62 -32.74 -0.37
CA ALA A 147 1.73 -33.88 -0.53
C ALA A 147 0.50 -33.52 -1.38
N PHE A 148 -0.13 -32.37 -1.12
CA PHE A 148 -1.27 -31.90 -1.91
C PHE A 148 -0.89 -31.61 -3.36
N VAL A 149 0.21 -30.89 -3.59
CA VAL A 149 0.70 -30.55 -4.92
C VAL A 149 1.09 -31.81 -5.70
N ASN A 150 1.82 -32.75 -5.09
CA ASN A 150 2.22 -33.98 -5.75
C ASN A 150 1.04 -34.86 -6.16
N ARG A 151 -0.06 -34.84 -5.39
CA ARG A 151 -1.29 -35.55 -5.75
C ARG A 151 -1.95 -35.01 -7.01
N TYR A 152 -1.95 -33.68 -7.18
CA TYR A 152 -2.77 -33.01 -8.19
C TYR A 152 -2.01 -32.41 -9.38
N LYS A 153 -0.68 -32.28 -9.30
CA LYS A 153 0.15 -31.60 -10.33
C LYS A 153 0.02 -32.18 -11.74
N THR A 154 -0.33 -33.46 -11.87
CA THR A 154 -0.49 -34.13 -13.16
C THR A 154 -1.96 -34.46 -13.46
N SER A 155 -2.72 -34.88 -12.45
CA SER A 155 -4.10 -35.36 -12.60
C SER A 155 -5.14 -34.23 -12.67
N ASN A 156 -4.95 -33.17 -11.87
CA ASN A 156 -5.87 -32.03 -11.81
C ASN A 156 -5.14 -30.75 -11.31
N PRO A 157 -4.37 -30.08 -12.17
CA PRO A 157 -3.68 -28.84 -11.79
C PRO A 157 -4.63 -27.72 -11.33
N GLU A 158 -5.90 -27.76 -11.72
CA GLU A 158 -6.90 -26.78 -11.29
C GLU A 158 -7.15 -26.84 -9.78
N ALA A 159 -7.06 -28.03 -9.16
CA ALA A 159 -7.17 -28.17 -7.71
C ALA A 159 -6.10 -27.36 -6.94
N ILE A 160 -4.88 -27.27 -7.49
CA ILE A 160 -3.80 -26.46 -6.91
C ILE A 160 -4.12 -24.98 -7.03
N ARG A 161 -4.59 -24.56 -8.21
CA ARG A 161 -5.02 -23.19 -8.46
C ARG A 161 -6.16 -22.78 -7.53
N ASP A 162 -7.13 -23.65 -7.33
CA ASP A 162 -8.31 -23.38 -6.52
C ASP A 162 -7.93 -23.28 -5.03
N LEU A 163 -7.06 -24.16 -4.52
CA LEU A 163 -6.51 -24.01 -3.17
C LEU A 163 -5.72 -22.70 -3.00
N ALA A 164 -4.90 -22.33 -3.97
CA ALA A 164 -4.12 -21.09 -3.93
C ALA A 164 -5.04 -19.84 -3.91
N LYS A 165 -6.05 -19.79 -4.80
CA LYS A 165 -7.05 -18.71 -4.83
C LYS A 165 -7.82 -18.61 -3.53
N MET A 166 -8.14 -19.75 -2.93
CA MET A 166 -8.83 -19.80 -1.65
C MET A 166 -7.97 -19.20 -0.54
N ILE A 167 -6.70 -19.62 -0.41
CA ILE A 167 -5.80 -19.08 0.61
C ILE A 167 -5.61 -17.56 0.41
N ASP A 168 -5.41 -17.14 -0.83
CA ASP A 168 -5.26 -15.73 -1.21
C ASP A 168 -6.49 -14.89 -0.82
N CYS A 169 -7.70 -15.35 -1.20
CA CYS A 169 -8.95 -14.70 -0.81
C CYS A 169 -9.13 -14.64 0.71
N GLN A 170 -8.74 -15.69 1.44
CA GLN A 170 -8.81 -15.72 2.89
C GLN A 170 -7.92 -14.64 3.51
N LEU A 171 -6.69 -14.51 3.03
CA LEU A 171 -5.72 -13.51 3.51
C LEU A 171 -6.21 -12.08 3.27
N LEU A 172 -6.81 -11.81 2.10
CA LEU A 172 -7.41 -10.50 1.81
C LEU A 172 -8.56 -10.17 2.78
N VAL A 173 -9.47 -11.12 3.01
CA VAL A 173 -10.59 -10.93 3.94
C VAL A 173 -10.08 -10.70 5.36
N TYR A 174 -9.10 -11.48 5.82
CA TYR A 174 -8.51 -11.32 7.15
C TYR A 174 -7.82 -9.95 7.29
N GLY A 175 -7.04 -9.53 6.30
CA GLY A 175 -6.38 -8.22 6.34
C GLY A 175 -7.38 -7.07 6.50
N VAL A 176 -8.51 -7.13 5.78
CA VAL A 176 -9.56 -6.11 5.88
C VAL A 176 -10.33 -6.20 7.21
N ALA A 177 -10.65 -7.41 7.68
CA ALA A 177 -11.32 -7.60 8.96
C ALA A 177 -10.45 -7.14 10.15
N GLU A 178 -9.14 -7.38 10.10
CA GLU A 178 -8.18 -6.90 11.09
C GLU A 178 -8.06 -5.38 11.08
N ALA A 179 -7.89 -4.78 9.89
CA ALA A 179 -7.83 -3.33 9.74
C ALA A 179 -9.08 -2.64 10.29
N GLU A 180 -10.26 -3.23 10.05
CA GLU A 180 -11.53 -2.73 10.57
C GLU A 180 -11.61 -2.85 12.09
N ALA A 181 -11.20 -3.98 12.67
CA ALA A 181 -11.19 -4.15 14.12
C ALA A 181 -10.25 -3.14 14.81
N LYS A 182 -9.05 -2.91 14.25
CA LYS A 182 -8.11 -1.88 14.72
C LYS A 182 -8.73 -0.48 14.63
N ALA A 183 -9.38 -0.16 13.52
CA ALA A 183 -10.04 1.12 13.34
C ALA A 183 -11.21 1.32 14.32
N GLN A 184 -11.99 0.27 14.58
CA GLN A 184 -13.09 0.33 15.55
C GLN A 184 -12.57 0.50 16.97
N ALA A 185 -11.52 -0.22 17.37
CA ALA A 185 -10.91 -0.07 18.69
C ALA A 185 -10.37 1.35 18.90
N ALA A 186 -9.70 1.93 17.89
CA ALA A 186 -9.23 3.31 17.94
C ALA A 186 -10.38 4.32 18.12
N ARG A 187 -11.50 4.12 17.42
CA ARG A 187 -12.71 4.94 17.58
C ARG A 187 -13.33 4.82 18.98
N SER A 188 -13.45 3.60 19.49
CA SER A 188 -14.03 3.33 20.82
C SER A 188 -13.16 3.85 21.96
N ALA A 189 -11.83 3.84 21.80
CA ALA A 189 -10.91 4.37 22.79
C ALA A 189 -10.95 5.91 22.91
N GLY A 190 -11.68 6.60 22.03
CA GLY A 190 -11.77 8.07 22.04
C GLY A 190 -10.43 8.77 21.79
N SER A 191 -9.40 8.04 21.36
CA SER A 191 -8.07 8.59 21.08
C SER A 191 -8.11 9.33 19.74
N ASP A 192 -8.44 10.61 19.77
CA ASP A 192 -8.18 11.49 18.65
C ASP A 192 -6.72 11.94 18.71
N ALA A 193 -5.86 11.20 18.01
CA ALA A 193 -4.43 11.46 17.97
C ALA A 193 -4.11 12.91 17.53
N ILE A 194 -4.92 13.49 16.64
CA ILE A 194 -4.74 14.89 16.23
C ILE A 194 -5.03 15.80 17.43
N ASP A 195 -6.13 15.57 18.13
CA ASP A 195 -6.52 16.41 19.25
C ASP A 195 -5.49 16.39 20.38
N ASN A 196 -5.05 15.19 20.77
CA ASN A 196 -4.01 15.01 21.78
C ASN A 196 -2.70 15.69 21.39
N CYS A 197 -2.29 15.61 20.12
CA CYS A 197 -1.08 16.27 19.65
C CYS A 197 -1.20 17.81 19.72
N ILE A 198 -2.35 18.35 19.35
CA ILE A 198 -2.58 19.80 19.40
C ILE A 198 -2.70 20.31 20.83
N GLU A 199 -3.33 19.56 21.74
CA GLU A 199 -3.36 19.89 23.18
C GLU A 199 -1.93 20.02 23.75
N ILE A 200 -1.09 19.01 23.48
CA ILE A 200 0.32 19.02 23.91
C ILE A 200 1.06 20.22 23.30
N LEU A 201 0.86 20.49 22.01
CA LEU A 201 1.50 21.60 21.31
C LEU A 201 1.03 22.96 21.86
N ALA A 202 -0.26 23.09 22.19
CA ALA A 202 -0.82 24.28 22.81
C ALA A 202 -0.21 24.52 24.19
N GLY A 203 -0.07 23.48 25.02
CA GLY A 203 0.60 23.55 26.31
C GLY A 203 2.06 24.03 26.22
N HIS A 204 2.78 23.67 25.15
CA HIS A 204 4.15 24.14 24.91
C HIS A 204 4.26 25.59 24.40
N HIS A 205 3.17 26.14 23.87
CA HIS A 205 3.15 27.48 23.26
C HIS A 205 2.24 28.45 24.02
N ASP A 206 2.02 28.21 25.32
CA ASP A 206 1.15 29.02 26.18
C ASP A 206 -0.23 29.26 25.57
N HIS A 207 -0.75 28.25 24.86
CA HIS A 207 -2.04 28.26 24.20
C HIS A 207 -2.19 29.41 23.19
N ASN A 208 -1.09 29.88 22.57
CA ASN A 208 -1.12 30.92 21.56
C ASN A 208 -1.47 30.34 20.16
N PRO A 209 -2.64 30.66 19.60
CA PRO A 209 -3.12 30.02 18.36
C PRO A 209 -2.28 30.41 17.13
N GLU A 210 -1.75 31.62 17.08
CA GLU A 210 -0.93 32.08 15.94
C GLU A 210 0.46 31.44 15.94
N THR A 211 1.04 31.21 17.12
CA THR A 211 2.31 30.47 17.25
C THR A 211 2.13 29.01 16.82
N ILE A 212 1.06 28.35 17.27
CA ILE A 212 0.72 26.97 16.87
C ILE A 212 0.53 26.89 15.36
N ARG A 213 -0.29 27.81 14.80
CA ARG A 213 -0.54 27.90 13.35
C ARG A 213 0.75 28.04 12.58
N ARG A 214 1.65 28.95 12.98
CA ARG A 214 2.95 29.18 12.31
C ARG A 214 3.86 27.96 12.40
N THR A 215 3.93 27.31 13.55
CA THR A 215 4.73 26.10 13.74
C THR A 215 4.25 25.00 12.78
N LEU A 216 2.94 24.71 12.77
CA LEU A 216 2.38 23.69 11.88
C LEU A 216 2.55 24.06 10.40
N SER A 217 2.31 25.32 10.05
CA SER A 217 2.43 25.81 8.66
C SER A 217 3.88 25.82 8.14
N SER A 218 4.87 25.63 9.02
CA SER A 218 6.27 25.43 8.59
C SER A 218 6.59 23.99 8.16
N MET A 219 5.63 23.07 8.31
CA MET A 219 5.80 21.65 8.01
C MET A 219 5.12 21.28 6.70
N THR A 220 5.62 20.21 6.08
CA THR A 220 4.97 19.56 4.94
C THR A 220 5.07 18.06 5.08
N VAL A 221 3.94 17.38 4.93
CA VAL A 221 3.85 15.92 4.88
C VAL A 221 3.35 15.55 3.50
N ALA A 222 4.23 14.94 2.70
CA ALA A 222 3.90 14.49 1.35
C ALA A 222 3.91 12.97 1.29
N SER A 223 2.77 12.37 0.92
CA SER A 223 2.68 10.92 0.66
C SER A 223 2.92 10.65 -0.81
N VAL A 224 3.95 9.85 -1.13
CA VAL A 224 4.32 9.50 -2.51
C VAL A 224 3.77 8.12 -2.86
N PHE A 225 2.80 8.08 -3.78
CA PHE A 225 2.18 6.84 -4.25
C PHE A 225 3.04 6.17 -5.31
N THR A 226 3.35 4.89 -5.10
CA THR A 226 4.10 4.05 -6.03
C THR A 226 3.21 2.97 -6.63
N ALA A 227 3.61 2.43 -7.79
CA ALA A 227 2.91 1.29 -8.36
C ALA A 227 3.10 0.06 -7.46
N HIS A 228 2.03 -0.69 -7.23
CA HIS A 228 2.12 -1.90 -6.42
C HIS A 228 2.77 -3.02 -7.24
N PRO A 229 3.90 -3.60 -6.81
CA PRO A 229 4.70 -4.51 -7.65
C PRO A 229 3.96 -5.81 -8.01
N THR A 230 2.97 -6.21 -7.20
CA THR A 230 2.28 -7.50 -7.32
C THR A 230 0.76 -7.39 -7.19
N ASN A 231 0.12 -6.35 -7.73
CA ASN A 231 -1.35 -6.26 -7.65
C ASN A 231 -2.03 -7.15 -8.71
N LEU A 232 -2.29 -8.40 -8.31
CA LEU A 232 -2.93 -9.42 -9.14
C LEU A 232 -4.46 -9.30 -9.17
N HIS A 233 -5.05 -8.54 -8.25
CA HIS A 233 -6.50 -8.48 -8.10
C HIS A 233 -7.14 -7.40 -8.98
N ASN A 234 -8.42 -7.64 -9.27
CA ASN A 234 -9.27 -6.62 -9.86
C ASN A 234 -9.57 -5.53 -8.81
N PRO A 235 -9.28 -4.24 -9.07
CA PRO A 235 -9.58 -3.14 -8.15
C PRO A 235 -11.04 -3.09 -7.70
N GLU A 236 -11.98 -3.49 -8.56
CA GLU A 236 -13.39 -3.52 -8.24
C GLU A 236 -13.71 -4.54 -7.13
N SER A 237 -13.10 -5.73 -7.19
CA SER A 237 -13.27 -6.76 -6.15
C SER A 237 -12.69 -6.31 -4.81
N ILE A 238 -11.54 -5.64 -4.83
CA ILE A 238 -10.93 -5.05 -3.62
C ILE A 238 -11.81 -3.93 -3.06
N ASN A 239 -12.39 -3.08 -3.91
CA ASN A 239 -13.33 -2.04 -3.47
C ASN A 239 -14.59 -2.63 -2.84
N ARG A 240 -15.13 -3.70 -3.42
CA ARG A 240 -16.28 -4.43 -2.84
C ARG A 240 -15.93 -5.03 -1.48
N LEU A 241 -14.76 -5.65 -1.34
CA LEU A 241 -14.28 -6.16 -0.06
C LEU A 241 -14.16 -5.05 0.99
N ASN A 242 -13.54 -3.91 0.63
CA ASN A 242 -13.43 -2.76 1.53
C ASN A 242 -14.79 -2.19 1.93
N ALA A 243 -15.77 -2.15 1.02
CA ALA A 243 -17.13 -1.70 1.33
C ALA A 243 -17.87 -2.67 2.27
N ALA A 244 -17.50 -3.95 2.26
CA ALA A 244 -18.07 -4.99 3.12
C ALA A 244 -17.38 -5.13 4.49
N SER A 245 -16.32 -4.36 4.79
CA SER A 245 -15.44 -4.55 5.96
C SER A 245 -16.17 -4.73 7.30
N HIS A 246 -17.23 -3.94 7.52
CA HIS A 246 -18.01 -3.96 8.75
C HIS A 246 -18.97 -5.15 8.88
N ARG A 247 -19.21 -5.90 7.80
CA ARG A 247 -20.22 -6.98 7.70
C ARG A 247 -19.62 -8.32 7.25
N LEU A 248 -18.31 -8.50 7.35
CA LEU A 248 -17.65 -9.74 6.92
C LEU A 248 -18.01 -10.97 7.77
N ASP A 249 -18.65 -10.78 8.92
CA ASP A 249 -19.24 -11.82 9.76
C ASP A 249 -20.63 -12.29 9.29
N ASP A 250 -21.30 -11.52 8.41
CA ASP A 250 -22.53 -11.93 7.75
C ASP A 250 -22.21 -12.97 6.64
N PRO A 251 -22.74 -14.21 6.74
CA PRO A 251 -22.38 -15.28 5.82
C PRO A 251 -22.77 -14.99 4.37
N THR A 252 -23.81 -14.17 4.14
CA THR A 252 -24.27 -13.81 2.80
C THR A 252 -23.31 -12.81 2.17
N VAL A 253 -22.93 -11.77 2.94
CA VAL A 253 -21.98 -10.74 2.52
C VAL A 253 -20.60 -11.34 2.27
N LEU A 254 -20.15 -12.23 3.15
CA LEU A 254 -18.86 -12.90 2.99
C LEU A 254 -18.86 -13.76 1.73
N ARG A 255 -19.89 -14.59 1.50
CA ARG A 255 -20.02 -15.41 0.29
C ARG A 255 -19.97 -14.57 -0.97
N ASP A 256 -20.76 -13.50 -1.02
CA ASP A 256 -20.81 -12.59 -2.15
C ASP A 256 -19.46 -11.92 -2.44
N THR A 257 -18.74 -11.55 -1.37
CA THR A 257 -17.42 -10.93 -1.46
C THR A 257 -16.39 -11.94 -1.93
N CYS A 258 -16.38 -13.15 -1.37
CA CYS A 258 -15.53 -14.26 -1.80
C CYS A 258 -15.78 -14.63 -3.26
N ASN A 259 -17.05 -14.69 -3.69
CA ASN A 259 -17.41 -14.98 -5.08
C ASN A 259 -16.92 -13.87 -6.03
N ALA A 260 -17.07 -12.60 -5.65
CA ALA A 260 -16.55 -11.48 -6.43
C ALA A 260 -15.02 -11.45 -6.50
N LEU A 261 -14.34 -11.86 -5.44
CA LEU A 261 -12.90 -12.07 -5.45
C LEU A 261 -12.57 -13.25 -6.38
N TRP A 262 -13.19 -14.41 -6.23
CA TRP A 262 -12.89 -15.63 -6.98
C TRP A 262 -13.16 -15.53 -8.48
N GLN A 263 -14.34 -15.05 -8.89
CA GLN A 263 -14.73 -14.91 -10.29
C GLN A 263 -13.82 -13.96 -11.06
N LYS A 264 -13.31 -12.93 -10.38
CA LYS A 264 -12.38 -11.94 -10.94
C LYS A 264 -10.92 -12.24 -10.57
N SER A 265 -10.64 -13.32 -9.84
CA SER A 265 -9.31 -13.83 -9.52
C SER A 265 -8.85 -14.73 -10.67
N GLY A 266 -8.40 -14.10 -11.73
CA GLY A 266 -7.46 -14.69 -12.68
C GLY A 266 -6.28 -13.75 -12.75
N GLY A 267 -5.05 -14.28 -12.63
CA GLY A 267 -3.87 -13.47 -12.92
C GLY A 267 -4.07 -12.76 -14.25
N ARG A 268 -3.80 -11.45 -14.30
CA ARG A 268 -4.02 -10.67 -15.53
C ARG A 268 -3.32 -11.37 -16.68
N ALA A 269 -4.05 -11.71 -17.74
CA ALA A 269 -3.50 -12.44 -18.89
C ALA A 269 -2.36 -11.66 -19.58
N LYS A 270 -2.27 -10.34 -19.35
CA LYS A 270 -1.21 -9.46 -19.82
C LYS A 270 -0.74 -8.53 -18.71
N ARG A 271 0.55 -8.18 -18.75
CA ARG A 271 1.13 -7.13 -17.91
C ARG A 271 0.33 -5.83 -18.09
N PRO A 272 -0.04 -5.13 -17.01
CA PRO A 272 -0.73 -3.84 -17.11
C PRO A 272 0.11 -2.83 -17.88
N SER A 273 -0.54 -1.98 -18.68
CA SER A 273 0.13 -0.78 -19.17
C SER A 273 0.34 0.20 -18.02
N VAL A 274 1.32 1.09 -18.15
CA VAL A 274 1.57 2.18 -17.20
C VAL A 274 0.32 3.05 -17.01
N ARG A 275 -0.40 3.32 -18.10
CA ARG A 275 -1.68 4.06 -18.06
C ARG A 275 -2.74 3.31 -17.24
N ASN A 276 -2.87 2.00 -17.40
CA ASN A 276 -3.82 1.21 -16.62
C ASN A 276 -3.48 1.26 -15.12
N GLU A 277 -2.19 1.27 -14.75
CA GLU A 277 -1.77 1.46 -13.35
C GLU A 277 -2.17 2.83 -12.82
N ALA A 278 -2.02 3.89 -13.62
CA ALA A 278 -2.49 5.23 -13.25
C ALA A 278 -4.02 5.30 -13.10
N GLU A 279 -4.78 4.69 -14.03
CA GLU A 279 -6.24 4.62 -13.98
C GLU A 279 -6.73 3.87 -12.74
N ASN A 280 -6.08 2.75 -12.40
CA ASN A 280 -6.39 1.98 -11.18
C ASN A 280 -6.17 2.80 -9.89
N ASN A 281 -5.27 3.79 -9.91
CA ASN A 281 -5.00 4.64 -8.75
C ASN A 281 -5.93 5.85 -8.62
N THR A 282 -6.68 6.18 -9.67
CA THR A 282 -7.59 7.34 -9.69
C THR A 282 -8.63 7.35 -8.53
N PRO A 283 -9.31 6.24 -8.21
CA PRO A 283 -10.24 6.21 -7.08
C PRO A 283 -9.57 6.53 -5.73
N HIS A 284 -8.31 6.11 -5.54
CA HIS A 284 -7.55 6.39 -4.34
C HIS A 284 -7.19 7.87 -4.23
N LEU A 285 -6.72 8.49 -5.32
CA LEU A 285 -6.43 9.93 -5.36
C LEU A 285 -7.66 10.77 -4.98
N LYS A 286 -8.84 10.43 -5.54
CA LYS A 286 -10.12 11.09 -5.20
C LYS A 286 -10.46 10.96 -3.71
N ARG A 287 -10.25 9.77 -3.13
CA ARG A 287 -10.49 9.52 -1.70
C ARG A 287 -9.53 10.36 -0.85
N ILE A 288 -8.23 10.35 -1.15
CA ILE A 288 -7.22 11.06 -0.35
C ILE A 288 -7.46 12.57 -0.38
N GLN A 289 -7.77 13.15 -1.53
CA GLN A 289 -8.13 14.57 -1.62
C GLN A 289 -9.29 14.94 -0.68
N ARG A 290 -10.26 14.03 -0.50
CA ARG A 290 -11.35 14.23 0.45
C ARG A 290 -10.89 14.10 1.89
N GLU A 291 -10.12 13.06 2.22
CA GLU A 291 -9.64 12.84 3.59
C GLU A 291 -8.64 13.91 4.05
N ILE A 292 -7.80 14.46 3.17
CA ILE A 292 -6.89 15.57 3.49
C ILE A 292 -7.65 16.78 4.03
N ARG A 293 -8.78 17.14 3.40
CA ARG A 293 -9.61 18.26 3.90
C ARG A 293 -10.22 17.95 5.25
N ARG A 294 -10.61 16.70 5.49
CA ARG A 294 -11.14 16.25 6.79
C ARG A 294 -10.09 16.39 7.88
N VAL A 295 -8.84 15.99 7.60
CA VAL A 295 -7.72 16.11 8.55
C VAL A 295 -7.42 17.57 8.86
N HIS A 296 -7.33 18.45 7.86
CA HIS A 296 -7.13 19.89 8.11
C HIS A 296 -8.25 20.48 8.97
N LYS A 297 -9.51 20.13 8.68
CA LYS A 297 -10.64 20.56 9.51
C LYS A 297 -10.52 20.07 10.95
N GLN A 298 -10.04 18.84 11.18
CA GLN A 298 -9.83 18.33 12.54
C GLN A 298 -8.71 19.09 13.26
N ILE A 299 -7.63 19.44 12.55
CA ILE A 299 -6.55 20.27 13.09
C ILE A 299 -7.08 21.65 13.48
N ASP A 300 -7.76 22.36 12.57
CA ASP A 300 -8.32 23.70 12.83
C ASP A 300 -9.27 23.69 14.04
N GLN A 301 -10.17 22.72 14.10
CA GLN A 301 -11.12 22.56 15.20
C GLN A 301 -10.43 22.23 16.53
N SER A 302 -9.30 21.51 16.48
CA SER A 302 -8.54 21.19 17.68
C SER A 302 -7.75 22.40 18.19
N ILE A 303 -7.17 23.20 17.29
CA ILE A 303 -6.52 24.46 17.67
C ILE A 303 -7.54 25.41 18.28
N GLU A 304 -8.75 25.50 17.70
CA GLU A 304 -9.84 26.30 18.25
C GLU A 304 -10.22 25.88 19.67
N ARG A 305 -10.29 24.56 19.95
CA ARG A 305 -10.57 24.03 21.29
C ARG A 305 -9.49 24.37 22.31
N HIS A 306 -8.21 24.23 21.94
CA HIS A 306 -7.10 24.26 22.88
C HIS A 306 -6.39 25.62 22.98
N ALA A 307 -6.53 26.51 21.99
CA ALA A 307 -5.79 27.78 21.94
C ALA A 307 -6.64 28.97 21.46
N GLY A 308 -7.70 28.71 20.70
CA GLY A 308 -8.54 29.74 20.08
C GLY A 308 -8.47 29.71 18.55
N PRO A 309 -9.26 30.56 17.87
CA PRO A 309 -9.50 30.43 16.44
C PRO A 309 -8.23 30.71 15.60
N ALA A 310 -7.80 29.72 14.82
CA ALA A 310 -6.78 29.86 13.79
C ALA A 310 -6.97 28.79 12.71
N LEU A 311 -6.55 29.10 11.48
CA LEU A 311 -6.61 28.19 10.34
C LEU A 311 -5.19 27.86 9.88
N VAL A 312 -4.83 26.59 9.81
CA VAL A 312 -3.49 26.20 9.34
C VAL A 312 -3.38 26.32 7.82
N ASP A 313 -2.17 26.63 7.34
CA ASP A 313 -1.88 26.52 5.91
C ASP A 313 -1.91 25.04 5.47
N PRO A 314 -2.08 24.73 4.17
CA PRO A 314 -2.07 23.35 3.71
C PRO A 314 -0.72 22.67 3.99
N ILE A 315 -0.72 21.69 4.90
CA ILE A 315 0.49 20.94 5.29
C ILE A 315 0.56 19.54 4.67
N LEU A 316 -0.55 19.01 4.12
CA LEU A 316 -0.60 17.66 3.54
C LEU A 316 -0.64 17.69 2.02
N ASN A 317 0.30 16.99 1.39
CA ASN A 317 0.42 16.85 -0.06
C ASN A 317 0.35 15.37 -0.49
N VAL A 318 -0.03 15.17 -1.75
CA VAL A 318 -0.06 13.85 -2.39
C VAL A 318 0.74 13.92 -3.67
N ASP A 319 1.76 13.07 -3.74
CA ASP A 319 2.62 12.92 -4.90
C ASP A 319 2.49 11.50 -5.47
N SER A 320 2.97 11.30 -6.69
CA SER A 320 2.92 9.99 -7.33
C SER A 320 4.13 9.73 -8.23
N TRP A 321 4.68 8.54 -8.12
CA TRP A 321 5.66 7.98 -9.06
C TRP A 321 5.00 7.12 -10.14
N ILE A 322 3.71 6.83 -10.02
CA ILE A 322 2.98 6.00 -10.99
C ILE A 322 2.95 6.73 -12.32
N GLY A 323 3.61 6.15 -13.31
CA GLY A 323 3.75 6.72 -14.65
C GLY A 323 4.75 7.86 -14.78
N GLY A 324 5.50 8.18 -13.73
CA GLY A 324 6.61 9.13 -13.74
C GLY A 324 7.98 8.47 -13.53
N ASP A 325 8.03 7.37 -12.76
CA ASP A 325 9.27 6.65 -12.49
C ASP A 325 9.74 5.84 -13.71
N ARG A 326 10.86 6.28 -14.30
CA ARG A 326 11.47 5.68 -15.51
C ARG A 326 12.65 4.78 -15.18
N ASP A 327 13.06 4.69 -13.92
CA ASP A 327 14.27 3.94 -13.57
C ASP A 327 14.08 2.45 -13.90
N GLY A 328 14.89 1.94 -14.84
CA GLY A 328 14.78 0.58 -15.35
C GLY A 328 13.48 0.24 -16.12
N ASN A 329 12.60 1.21 -16.41
CA ASN A 329 11.30 0.96 -17.03
C ASN A 329 11.11 1.68 -18.37
N VAL A 330 11.46 0.97 -19.46
CA VAL A 330 11.32 1.47 -20.85
C VAL A 330 9.88 1.78 -21.27
N LEU A 331 8.88 1.27 -20.54
CA LEU A 331 7.47 1.52 -20.84
C LEU A 331 7.00 2.92 -20.40
N VAL A 332 7.82 3.63 -19.61
CA VAL A 332 7.54 5.01 -19.20
C VAL A 332 8.30 5.94 -20.14
N ASP A 333 7.63 6.34 -21.22
CA ASP A 333 8.12 7.31 -22.20
C ASP A 333 7.39 8.66 -22.10
N ALA A 334 7.77 9.63 -22.95
CA ALA A 334 7.17 10.96 -22.93
C ALA A 334 5.67 10.95 -23.26
N ALA A 335 5.21 10.02 -24.10
CA ALA A 335 3.79 9.92 -24.46
C ALA A 335 2.97 9.37 -23.27
N THR A 336 3.49 8.35 -22.61
CA THR A 336 2.92 7.75 -21.40
C THR A 336 2.86 8.77 -20.26
N MET A 337 3.95 9.50 -19.99
CA MET A 337 3.98 10.54 -18.96
C MET A 337 2.92 11.63 -19.23
N ARG A 338 2.83 12.14 -20.47
CA ARG A 338 1.79 13.11 -20.84
C ARG A 338 0.37 12.56 -20.63
N SER A 339 0.16 11.31 -21.00
CA SER A 339 -1.14 10.64 -20.79
C SER A 339 -1.49 10.51 -19.31
N VAL A 340 -0.53 10.18 -18.45
CA VAL A 340 -0.76 10.01 -17.00
C VAL A 340 -0.97 11.36 -16.31
N VAL A 341 -0.19 12.39 -16.68
CA VAL A 341 -0.39 13.75 -16.17
C VAL A 341 -1.76 14.29 -16.55
N ALA A 342 -2.20 14.09 -17.80
CA ALA A 342 -3.54 14.50 -18.23
C ALA A 342 -4.64 13.80 -17.40
N LEU A 343 -4.53 12.48 -17.20
CA LEU A 343 -5.46 11.73 -16.36
C LEU A 343 -5.50 12.25 -14.91
N GLN A 344 -4.34 12.51 -14.30
CA GLN A 344 -4.28 13.02 -12.93
C GLN A 344 -4.80 14.46 -12.83
N ALA A 345 -4.55 15.29 -13.85
CA ALA A 345 -5.10 16.63 -13.96
C ALA A 345 -6.63 16.60 -14.06
N ASP A 346 -7.20 15.70 -14.87
CA ASP A 346 -8.66 15.50 -14.96
C ASP A 346 -9.25 15.14 -13.59
N VAL A 347 -8.57 14.30 -12.81
CA VAL A 347 -9.01 13.93 -11.46
C VAL A 347 -8.98 15.12 -10.50
N ALA A 348 -7.95 15.95 -10.57
CA ALA A 348 -7.84 17.16 -9.76
C ALA A 348 -8.89 18.21 -10.16
N LEU A 349 -9.09 18.42 -11.46
CA LEU A 349 -9.99 19.42 -12.01
C LEU A 349 -11.46 19.05 -11.84
N ALA A 350 -11.83 17.75 -11.93
CA ALA A 350 -13.20 17.29 -11.74
C ALA A 350 -13.80 17.61 -10.35
N ARG A 351 -12.99 18.13 -9.43
CA ARG A 351 -13.43 18.55 -8.09
C ARG A 351 -13.86 20.02 -8.01
N TYR A 352 -13.49 20.84 -9.01
CA TYR A 352 -13.83 22.26 -9.16
C TYR A 352 -14.93 22.42 -10.21
#